data_AF-A0A1W9QQN2-F1
#
_entry.id   AF-A0A1W9QQN2-F1
#
_cell.length_a   1.000
_cell.length_b   1.000
_cell.length_c   1.000
_cell.angle_alpha   90.00
_cell.angle_beta   90.00
_cell.angle_gamma   90.00
#
_symmetry.space_group_name_H-M   'P 1'
#
loop_
_entity.id
_entity.type
_entity.pdbx_description
1 polymer ?
#
loop_
_entity_poly.entity_id
_entity_poly.type
_entity_poly.pdbx_seq_one_letter_code
_entity_poly.pdbx_strand_id
1 'polypeptide(L)'
;MENFDELKHIEAWFEGNLSATDRRGFEGKMKSDEAFRNKVANFETALKSVEYLGRRELKTKLKGIHREVVSTRQHSNRRLWLRVAAIFVGLMIIGSPFIYRQYLAGPDYGNMFNENFSAYPDILSQRGSGQAIDVMLQEAMSYYKNGDFENATVLYRHLINNDTTKNDALNFYLGVSMLGNDDLQEAQALFLKISADTKNEFHAQAKWYLGLVYLKAGNDKGAKEIFKEIKLNKSYNHKKAQGLLDEMD
;
A
#
# COMPACT_ATOMS: atom_id res chain seq x y z
N MET A 1 -50.74 14.52 75.76
CA MET A 1 -49.40 14.99 75.35
C MET A 1 -48.32 13.96 75.69
N GLU A 2 -48.41 13.28 76.84
CA GLU A 2 -47.46 12.22 77.28
C GLU A 2 -47.10 11.15 76.24
N ASN A 3 -48.08 10.62 75.50
CA ASN A 3 -47.86 9.51 74.56
C ASN A 3 -47.04 9.89 73.30
N PHE A 4 -46.97 11.18 72.97
CA PHE A 4 -46.22 11.68 71.80
C PHE A 4 -44.73 11.87 72.10
N ASP A 5 -44.39 12.30 73.32
CA ASP A 5 -43.00 12.41 73.76
C ASP A 5 -42.36 11.04 74.00
N GLU A 6 -43.15 10.05 74.46
CA GLU A 6 -42.69 8.66 74.56
C GLU A 6 -42.33 8.05 73.21
N LEU A 7 -43.16 8.25 72.18
CA LEU A 7 -42.89 7.70 70.84
C LEU A 7 -41.61 8.31 70.24
N LYS A 8 -41.39 9.63 70.41
CA LYS A 8 -40.16 10.29 69.98
C LYS A 8 -38.91 9.74 70.68
N HIS A 9 -39.02 9.36 71.95
CA HIS A 9 -37.91 8.72 72.67
C HIS A 9 -37.63 7.30 72.17
N ILE A 10 -38.66 6.55 71.79
CA ILE A 10 -38.52 5.22 71.17
C ILE A 10 -37.87 5.33 69.79
N GLU A 11 -38.29 6.29 68.98
CA GLU A 11 -37.69 6.58 67.67
C GLU A 11 -36.20 6.96 67.81
N ALA A 12 -35.88 7.92 68.70
CA ALA A 12 -34.51 8.33 68.98
C ALA A 12 -33.62 7.18 69.50
N TRP A 13 -34.20 6.19 70.21
CA TRP A 13 -33.50 4.98 70.62
C TRP A 13 -33.10 4.11 69.44
N PHE A 14 -34.01 3.87 68.49
CA PHE A 14 -33.71 3.07 67.29
C PHE A 14 -32.78 3.79 66.30
N GLU A 15 -32.79 5.12 66.27
CA GLU A 15 -31.86 5.94 65.47
C GLU A 15 -30.48 6.10 66.11
N GLY A 16 -30.32 5.73 67.39
CA GLY A 16 -29.06 5.89 68.13
C GLY A 16 -28.78 7.33 68.58
N ASN A 17 -29.80 8.19 68.62
CA ASN A 17 -29.69 9.64 68.86
C ASN A 17 -30.01 10.05 70.31
N LEU A 18 -30.13 9.10 71.24
CA LEU A 18 -30.35 9.41 72.66
C LEU A 18 -29.07 9.84 73.38
N SER A 19 -29.18 10.91 74.19
CA SER A 19 -28.09 11.34 75.07
C SER A 19 -27.77 10.30 76.15
N ALA A 20 -26.58 10.35 76.75
CA ALA A 20 -26.16 9.38 77.78
C ALA A 20 -27.00 9.43 79.06
N THR A 21 -27.68 10.56 79.34
CA THR A 21 -28.63 10.70 80.45
C THR A 21 -29.98 10.08 80.08
N ASP A 22 -30.50 10.38 78.89
CA ASP A 22 -31.82 9.90 78.45
C ASP A 22 -31.80 8.41 78.17
N ARG A 23 -30.68 7.89 77.67
CA ARG A 23 -30.44 6.45 77.48
C ARG A 23 -30.54 5.66 78.78
N ARG A 24 -29.95 6.17 79.88
CA ARG A 24 -30.06 5.52 81.20
C ARG A 24 -31.50 5.53 81.71
N GLY A 25 -32.23 6.62 81.48
CA GLY A 25 -33.66 6.71 81.80
C GLY A 25 -34.51 5.73 80.98
N PHE A 26 -34.21 5.59 79.68
CA PHE A 26 -34.86 4.67 78.77
C PHE A 26 -34.62 3.21 79.15
N GLU A 27 -33.37 2.82 79.43
CA GLU A 27 -33.00 1.48 79.89
C GLU A 27 -33.62 1.16 81.27
N GLY A 28 -33.73 2.16 82.14
CA GLY A 28 -34.45 2.07 83.40
C GLY A 28 -35.94 1.73 83.18
N LYS A 29 -36.63 2.51 82.35
CA LYS A 29 -38.05 2.27 81.99
C LYS A 29 -38.24 0.92 81.30
N MET A 30 -37.32 0.51 80.43
CA MET A 30 -37.35 -0.82 79.81
C MET A 30 -37.29 -1.96 80.84
N LYS A 31 -36.63 -1.78 81.99
CA LYS A 31 -36.59 -2.80 83.05
C LYS A 31 -37.81 -2.77 83.94
N SER A 32 -38.31 -1.60 84.31
CA SER A 32 -39.39 -1.45 85.29
C SER A 32 -40.80 -1.45 84.71
N ASP A 33 -41.00 -1.02 83.45
CA ASP A 33 -42.31 -0.80 82.86
C ASP A 33 -42.60 -1.79 81.71
N GLU A 34 -43.57 -2.66 81.92
CA GLU A 34 -44.02 -3.65 80.94
C GLU A 34 -44.76 -3.04 79.75
N ALA A 35 -45.59 -2.03 79.99
CA ALA A 35 -46.34 -1.36 78.93
C ALA A 35 -45.39 -0.63 77.98
N PHE A 36 -44.35 0.00 78.53
CA PHE A 36 -43.30 0.65 77.74
C PHE A 36 -42.51 -0.35 76.88
N ARG A 37 -42.11 -1.51 77.46
CA ARG A 37 -41.45 -2.58 76.69
C ARG A 37 -42.28 -3.05 75.51
N ASN A 38 -43.58 -3.26 75.71
CA ASN A 38 -44.48 -3.72 74.66
C ASN A 38 -44.61 -2.68 73.52
N LYS A 39 -44.63 -1.38 73.86
CA LYS A 39 -44.60 -0.31 72.84
C LYS A 39 -43.31 -0.36 72.00
N VAL A 40 -42.16 -0.53 72.64
CA VAL A 40 -40.85 -0.65 71.95
C VAL A 40 -40.82 -1.88 71.04
N ALA A 41 -41.29 -3.03 71.51
CA ALA A 41 -41.33 -4.26 70.72
C ALA A 41 -42.27 -4.16 69.50
N ASN A 42 -43.42 -3.50 69.66
CA ASN A 42 -44.34 -3.24 68.56
C ASN A 42 -43.72 -2.31 67.51
N PHE A 43 -43.00 -1.27 67.95
CA PHE A 43 -42.28 -0.36 67.07
C PHE A 43 -41.17 -1.07 66.29
N GLU A 44 -40.38 -1.92 66.94
CA GLU A 44 -39.36 -2.75 66.28
C GLU A 44 -39.98 -3.67 65.22
N THR A 45 -41.13 -4.27 65.53
CA THR A 45 -41.86 -5.17 64.63
C THR A 45 -42.38 -4.43 63.40
N ALA A 46 -42.89 -3.20 63.59
CA ALA A 46 -43.32 -2.33 62.50
C ALA A 46 -42.14 -1.95 61.57
N LEU A 47 -40.98 -1.58 62.13
CA LEU A 47 -39.77 -1.28 61.37
C LEU A 47 -39.31 -2.49 60.53
N LYS A 48 -39.23 -3.68 61.14
CA LYS A 48 -38.87 -4.93 60.43
C LYS A 48 -39.84 -5.26 59.31
N SER A 49 -41.13 -4.98 59.50
CA SER A 49 -42.17 -5.21 58.48
C SER A 49 -42.00 -4.27 57.28
N VAL A 50 -41.72 -2.99 57.52
CA VAL A 50 -41.44 -2.00 56.46
C VAL A 50 -40.19 -2.37 55.67
N GLU A 51 -39.12 -2.78 56.36
CA GLU A 51 -37.88 -3.23 55.72
C GLU A 51 -38.09 -4.49 54.86
N TYR A 52 -38.83 -5.48 55.38
CA TYR A 52 -39.15 -6.70 54.64
C TYR A 52 -39.98 -6.41 53.38
N LEU A 53 -40.99 -5.55 53.49
CA LEU A 53 -41.81 -5.11 52.35
C LEU A 53 -40.98 -4.35 51.32
N GLY A 54 -40.13 -3.41 51.76
CA GLY A 54 -39.23 -2.65 50.88
C GLY A 54 -38.24 -3.54 50.12
N ARG A 55 -37.62 -4.51 50.80
CA ARG A 55 -36.73 -5.50 50.16
C ARG A 55 -37.47 -6.34 49.12
N ARG A 56 -38.72 -6.72 49.38
CA ARG A 56 -39.54 -7.52 48.44
C ARG A 56 -39.91 -6.70 47.19
N GLU A 57 -40.28 -5.44 47.37
CA GLU A 57 -40.58 -4.53 46.26
C GLU A 57 -39.34 -4.24 45.41
N LEU A 58 -38.19 -3.96 46.03
CA LEU A 58 -36.93 -3.74 45.34
C LEU A 58 -36.52 -4.97 44.51
N LYS A 59 -36.63 -6.18 45.08
CA LYS A 59 -36.34 -7.43 44.36
C LYS A 59 -37.26 -7.63 43.15
N THR A 60 -38.53 -7.25 43.26
CA THR A 60 -39.49 -7.30 42.15
C THR A 60 -39.16 -6.27 41.06
N LYS A 61 -38.86 -5.01 41.43
CA LYS A 61 -38.44 -3.96 40.49
C LYS A 61 -37.15 -4.33 39.76
N LEU A 62 -36.14 -4.84 40.49
CA LEU A 62 -34.87 -5.32 39.91
C LEU A 62 -35.07 -6.47 38.92
N LYS A 63 -35.96 -7.42 39.22
CA LYS A 63 -36.31 -8.50 38.27
C LYS A 63 -37.01 -7.97 37.02
N GLY A 64 -37.87 -6.96 37.15
CA GLY A 64 -38.52 -6.29 36.02
C GLY A 64 -37.52 -5.59 35.11
N ILE A 65 -36.63 -4.77 35.68
CA ILE A 65 -35.56 -4.06 34.96
C ILE A 65 -34.61 -5.06 34.27
N HIS A 66 -34.22 -6.14 34.95
CA HIS A 66 -33.36 -7.16 34.36
C HIS A 66 -34.03 -7.84 33.15
N ARG A 67 -35.36 -8.03 33.18
CA ARG A 67 -36.12 -8.61 32.06
C ARG A 67 -36.19 -7.68 30.86
N GLU A 68 -36.36 -6.38 31.05
CA GLU A 68 -36.34 -5.38 29.97
C GLU A 68 -34.94 -5.21 29.36
N VAL A 69 -33.89 -5.14 30.19
CA VAL A 69 -32.50 -4.95 29.74
C VAL A 69 -31.95 -6.19 29.01
N VAL A 70 -32.33 -7.41 29.41
CA VAL A 70 -31.89 -8.63 28.71
C VAL A 70 -32.64 -8.84 27.39
N SER A 71 -33.88 -8.34 27.26
CA SER A 71 -34.68 -8.45 26.03
C SER A 71 -34.25 -7.49 24.90
N THR A 72 -33.38 -6.51 25.18
CA THR A 72 -32.91 -5.51 24.20
C THR A 72 -31.52 -5.79 23.63
N ARG A 73 -30.94 -6.98 23.85
CA ARG A 73 -29.82 -7.46 23.02
C ARG A 73 -30.31 -7.83 21.62
N GLN A 74 -30.40 -6.81 20.78
CA GLN A 74 -30.49 -6.90 19.34
C GLN A 74 -29.46 -7.93 18.83
N HIS A 75 -29.89 -8.92 18.06
CA HIS A 75 -29.00 -9.86 17.38
C HIS A 75 -28.02 -9.08 16.50
N SER A 76 -26.79 -8.88 16.98
CA SER A 76 -25.71 -8.35 16.16
C SER A 76 -25.50 -9.34 15.02
N ASN A 77 -25.84 -8.93 13.81
CA ASN A 77 -25.60 -9.68 12.59
C ASN A 77 -24.10 -9.68 12.27
N ARG A 78 -23.31 -10.34 13.12
CA ARG A 78 -21.87 -10.56 12.95
C ARG A 78 -21.57 -11.10 11.55
N ARG A 79 -22.45 -11.95 11.01
CA ARG A 79 -22.37 -12.46 9.64
C ARG A 79 -22.55 -11.37 8.57
N LEU A 80 -23.40 -10.38 8.80
CA LEU A 80 -23.55 -9.23 7.90
C LEU A 80 -22.32 -8.33 7.96
N TRP A 81 -21.82 -8.05 9.17
CA TRP A 81 -20.59 -7.27 9.35
C TRP A 81 -19.35 -7.94 8.75
N LEU A 82 -19.23 -9.27 8.86
CA LEU A 82 -18.16 -10.03 8.21
C LEU A 82 -18.29 -10.00 6.68
N ARG A 83 -19.51 -10.04 6.12
CA ARG A 83 -19.73 -9.89 4.67
C ARG A 83 -19.35 -8.49 4.17
N VAL A 84 -19.72 -7.44 4.91
CA VAL A 84 -19.35 -6.06 4.58
C VAL A 84 -17.83 -5.89 4.63
N ALA A 85 -17.16 -6.39 5.68
CA ALA A 85 -15.71 -6.34 5.78
C ALA A 85 -15.02 -7.11 4.63
N ALA A 86 -15.54 -8.26 4.23
CA ALA A 86 -15.01 -9.04 3.10
C ALA A 86 -15.13 -8.28 1.76
N ILE A 87 -16.20 -7.50 1.55
CA ILE A 87 -16.36 -6.65 0.36
C ILE A 87 -15.30 -5.54 0.36
N PHE A 88 -15.07 -4.87 1.48
CA PHE A 88 -14.03 -3.83 1.58
C PHE A 88 -12.61 -4.36 1.36
N VAL A 89 -12.30 -5.54 1.92
CA VAL A 89 -11.00 -6.21 1.67
C VAL A 89 -10.87 -6.58 0.19
N GLY A 90 -11.93 -7.10 -0.44
CA GLY A 90 -11.95 -7.40 -1.87
C GLY A 90 -11.74 -6.15 -2.74
N LEU A 91 -12.40 -5.04 -2.40
CA LEU A 91 -12.24 -3.76 -3.09
C LEU A 91 -10.84 -3.16 -2.88
N MET A 92 -10.22 -3.36 -1.71
CA MET A 92 -8.81 -2.98 -1.52
C MET A 92 -7.87 -3.83 -2.36
N ILE A 93 -8.09 -5.14 -2.46
CA ILE A 93 -7.21 -6.04 -3.23
C ILE A 93 -7.35 -5.82 -4.74
N ILE A 94 -8.55 -5.54 -5.23
CA ILE A 94 -8.81 -5.32 -6.67
C ILE A 94 -8.55 -3.86 -7.05
N GLY A 95 -8.89 -2.93 -6.16
CA GLY A 95 -8.73 -1.50 -6.39
C GLY A 95 -7.30 -1.00 -6.20
N SER A 96 -6.51 -1.60 -5.29
CA SER A 96 -5.15 -1.10 -5.05
C SER A 96 -4.19 -1.31 -6.22
N PRO A 97 -4.21 -2.42 -7.00
CA PRO A 97 -3.35 -2.54 -8.18
C PRO A 97 -3.71 -1.54 -9.28
N PHE A 98 -5.01 -1.26 -9.47
CA PHE A 98 -5.48 -0.29 -10.46
C PHE A 98 -5.12 1.14 -10.06
N ILE A 99 -5.40 1.53 -8.81
CA ILE A 99 -5.05 2.85 -8.28
C ILE A 99 -3.52 3.01 -8.20
N TYR A 100 -2.79 1.96 -7.85
CA TYR A 100 -1.33 1.98 -7.81
C TYR A 100 -0.74 2.17 -9.20
N ARG A 101 -1.18 1.41 -10.21
CA ARG A 101 -0.74 1.62 -11.61
C ARG A 101 -1.10 3.00 -12.14
N GLN A 102 -2.29 3.51 -11.82
CA GLN A 102 -2.81 4.75 -12.39
C GLN A 102 -2.24 6.01 -11.70
N TYR A 103 -1.87 5.93 -10.42
CA TYR A 103 -1.53 7.12 -9.62
C TYR A 103 -0.20 7.05 -8.86
N LEU A 104 0.44 5.87 -8.72
CA LEU A 104 1.66 5.68 -7.91
C LEU A 104 2.83 5.02 -8.67
N ALA A 105 2.56 4.28 -9.75
CA ALA A 105 3.60 3.74 -10.61
C ALA A 105 4.17 4.88 -11.47
N GLY A 106 5.48 5.09 -11.40
CA GLY A 106 6.19 5.97 -12.35
C GLY A 106 6.12 5.42 -13.79
N PRO A 107 6.70 6.14 -14.76
CA PRO A 107 6.67 5.72 -16.16
C PRO A 107 7.25 4.30 -16.32
N ASP A 108 6.55 3.44 -17.07
CA ASP A 108 6.99 2.07 -17.34
C ASP A 108 8.06 2.08 -18.44
N TYR A 109 9.28 2.46 -18.07
CA TYR A 109 10.40 2.55 -19.01
C TYR A 109 10.70 1.22 -19.72
N GLY A 110 10.38 0.08 -19.09
CA GLY A 110 10.51 -1.24 -19.71
C GLY A 110 9.53 -1.41 -20.87
N ASN A 111 8.26 -1.07 -20.66
CA ASN A 111 7.27 -1.10 -21.73
C ASN A 111 7.59 -0.08 -22.85
N MET A 112 7.94 1.15 -22.48
CA MET A 112 8.32 2.19 -23.45
C MET A 112 9.52 1.78 -24.31
N PHE A 113 10.53 1.14 -23.69
CA PHE A 113 11.64 0.55 -24.43
C PHE A 113 11.16 -0.54 -25.38
N ASN A 114 10.37 -1.50 -24.92
CA ASN A 114 9.93 -2.65 -25.73
C ASN A 114 9.11 -2.23 -26.95
N GLU A 115 8.29 -1.18 -26.83
CA GLU A 115 7.49 -0.65 -27.94
C GLU A 115 8.33 0.11 -28.98
N ASN A 116 9.51 0.60 -28.58
CA ASN A 116 10.34 1.48 -29.42
C ASN A 116 11.66 0.87 -29.87
N PHE A 117 12.13 -0.18 -29.21
CA PHE A 117 13.31 -0.94 -29.61
C PHE A 117 12.96 -1.89 -30.75
N SER A 118 13.74 -1.80 -31.81
CA SER A 118 13.72 -2.76 -32.91
C SER A 118 15.16 -2.95 -33.37
N ALA A 119 15.54 -4.18 -33.72
CA ALA A 119 16.79 -4.44 -34.40
C ALA A 119 16.87 -3.54 -35.65
N TYR A 120 17.99 -2.85 -35.82
CA TYR A 120 18.22 -2.02 -36.99
C TYR A 120 18.24 -2.88 -38.26
N PRO A 121 17.60 -2.45 -39.37
CA PRO A 121 17.53 -3.24 -40.60
C PRO A 121 18.91 -3.63 -41.13
N ASP A 122 19.02 -4.80 -41.75
CA ASP A 122 20.25 -5.26 -42.39
C ASP A 122 20.51 -4.48 -43.70
N ILE A 123 21.42 -3.51 -43.63
CA ILE A 123 21.90 -2.75 -44.79
C ILE A 123 23.23 -3.27 -45.34
N LEU A 124 23.95 -4.10 -44.56
CA LEU A 124 25.26 -4.63 -44.93
C LEU A 124 25.13 -5.71 -46.01
N SER A 125 24.15 -6.60 -45.88
CA SER A 125 23.88 -7.62 -46.89
C SER A 125 23.37 -7.03 -48.21
N GLN A 126 22.72 -5.86 -48.18
CA GLN A 126 22.22 -5.17 -49.37
C GLN A 126 23.33 -4.45 -50.13
N ARG A 127 24.27 -3.82 -49.42
CA ARG A 127 25.38 -3.04 -50.00
C ARG A 127 26.51 -3.95 -50.55
N GLY A 128 26.61 -5.18 -50.06
CA GLY A 128 27.71 -6.12 -50.37
C GLY A 128 27.50 -7.04 -51.58
N SER A 129 26.47 -6.85 -52.41
CA SER A 129 26.18 -7.77 -53.55
C SER A 129 27.24 -7.77 -54.68
N GLY A 130 28.28 -6.92 -54.61
CA GLY A 130 29.35 -6.81 -55.61
C GLY A 130 30.78 -7.12 -55.13
N GLN A 131 31.01 -7.32 -53.83
CA GLN A 131 32.30 -7.77 -53.27
C GLN A 131 32.02 -9.00 -52.41
N ALA A 132 32.90 -10.00 -52.41
CA ALA A 132 32.76 -11.16 -51.53
C ALA A 132 32.56 -10.69 -50.09
N ILE A 133 31.33 -10.79 -49.58
CA ILE A 133 31.04 -10.52 -48.17
C ILE A 133 31.77 -11.60 -47.40
N ASP A 134 32.57 -11.21 -46.41
CA ASP A 134 33.19 -12.14 -45.48
C ASP A 134 32.13 -13.12 -44.96
N VAL A 135 32.38 -14.42 -45.09
CA VAL A 135 31.48 -15.49 -44.64
C VAL A 135 31.09 -15.29 -43.17
N MET A 136 32.03 -14.83 -42.35
CA MET A 136 31.80 -14.56 -40.94
C MET A 136 30.88 -13.35 -40.71
N LEU A 137 30.94 -12.33 -41.57
CA LEU A 137 29.99 -11.22 -41.52
C LEU A 137 28.58 -11.67 -41.91
N GLN A 138 28.45 -12.54 -42.92
CA GLN A 138 27.14 -13.11 -43.28
C GLN A 138 26.56 -13.93 -42.11
N GLU A 139 27.40 -14.72 -41.44
CA GLU A 139 27.01 -15.48 -40.26
C GLU A 139 26.58 -14.57 -39.10
N ALA A 140 27.35 -13.52 -38.80
CA ALA A 140 27.00 -12.53 -37.79
C ALA A 140 25.65 -11.85 -38.08
N MET A 141 25.42 -11.44 -39.32
CA MET A 141 24.14 -10.85 -39.73
C MET A 141 22.98 -11.86 -39.67
N SER A 142 23.24 -13.15 -39.90
CA SER A 142 22.24 -14.22 -39.74
C SER A 142 21.81 -14.35 -38.27
N TYR A 143 22.75 -14.48 -37.34
CA TYR A 143 22.46 -14.51 -35.90
C TYR A 143 21.70 -13.25 -35.47
N TYR A 144 22.18 -12.08 -35.87
CA TYR A 144 21.55 -10.79 -35.56
C TYR A 144 20.09 -10.72 -36.02
N LYS A 145 19.80 -11.15 -37.26
CA LYS A 145 18.42 -11.14 -37.81
C LYS A 145 17.50 -12.12 -37.12
N ASN A 146 18.04 -13.21 -36.60
CA ASN A 146 17.28 -14.21 -35.84
C ASN A 146 17.10 -13.81 -34.37
N GLY A 147 17.63 -12.66 -33.94
CA GLY A 147 17.58 -12.20 -32.55
C GLY A 147 18.59 -12.89 -31.64
N ASP A 148 19.49 -13.70 -32.19
CA ASP A 148 20.60 -14.32 -31.46
C ASP A 148 21.73 -13.30 -31.31
N PHE A 149 21.51 -12.32 -30.45
CA PHE A 149 22.43 -11.22 -30.25
C PHE A 149 23.71 -11.64 -29.53
N GLU A 150 23.69 -12.73 -28.75
CA GLU A 150 24.87 -13.31 -28.10
C GLU A 150 25.90 -13.78 -29.13
N ASN A 151 25.51 -14.67 -30.05
CA ASN A 151 26.43 -15.14 -31.09
C ASN A 151 26.83 -14.03 -32.07
N ALA A 152 25.91 -13.13 -32.40
CA ALA A 152 26.21 -11.97 -33.24
C ALA A 152 27.29 -11.07 -32.60
N THR A 153 27.19 -10.79 -31.29
CA THR A 153 28.14 -9.99 -30.53
C THR A 153 29.54 -10.58 -30.59
N VAL A 154 29.68 -11.91 -30.42
CA VAL A 154 30.96 -12.61 -30.51
C VAL A 154 31.61 -12.41 -31.88
N LEU A 155 30.84 -12.64 -32.95
CA LEU A 155 31.37 -12.52 -34.32
C LEU A 155 31.70 -11.07 -34.68
N TYR A 156 30.90 -10.09 -34.29
CA TYR A 156 31.22 -8.68 -34.52
C TYR A 156 32.52 -8.25 -33.83
N ARG A 157 32.75 -8.65 -32.57
CA ARG A 157 34.02 -8.37 -31.88
C ARG A 157 35.21 -8.99 -32.60
N HIS A 158 35.06 -10.23 -33.08
CA HIS A 158 36.11 -10.89 -33.86
C HIS A 158 36.41 -10.15 -35.17
N LEU A 159 35.38 -9.74 -35.92
CA LEU A 159 35.53 -8.99 -37.16
C LEU A 159 36.22 -7.63 -36.95
N ILE A 160 35.82 -6.88 -35.93
CA ILE A 160 36.40 -5.56 -35.61
C ILE A 160 37.89 -5.66 -35.24
N ASN A 161 38.29 -6.72 -34.54
CA ASN A 161 39.69 -6.92 -34.15
C ASN A 161 40.60 -7.31 -35.32
N ASN A 162 40.04 -7.87 -36.40
CA ASN A 162 40.81 -8.40 -37.53
C ASN A 162 40.78 -7.49 -38.78
N ASP A 163 39.76 -6.64 -38.94
CA ASP A 163 39.65 -5.71 -40.07
C ASP A 163 39.08 -4.35 -39.60
N THR A 164 39.86 -3.29 -39.79
CA THR A 164 39.51 -1.93 -39.36
C THR A 164 38.75 -1.12 -40.42
N THR A 165 38.61 -1.63 -41.65
CA THR A 165 38.08 -0.88 -42.79
C THR A 165 36.56 -0.69 -42.78
N LYS A 166 35.82 -1.50 -42.02
CA LYS A 166 34.34 -1.45 -41.90
C LYS A 166 33.85 -1.15 -40.48
N ASN A 167 34.66 -0.43 -39.70
CA ASN A 167 34.43 -0.26 -38.27
C ASN A 167 33.09 0.39 -37.92
N ASP A 168 32.62 1.38 -38.67
CA ASP A 168 31.43 2.13 -38.26
C ASP A 168 30.17 1.26 -38.20
N ALA A 169 29.91 0.50 -39.27
CA ALA A 169 28.76 -0.39 -39.31
C ALA A 169 28.90 -1.54 -38.33
N LEU A 170 30.08 -2.19 -38.27
CA LEU A 170 30.30 -3.31 -37.34
C LEU A 170 30.14 -2.88 -35.88
N ASN A 171 30.70 -1.74 -35.49
CA ASN A 171 30.54 -1.18 -34.15
C ASN A 171 29.07 -0.80 -33.87
N PHE A 172 28.36 -0.27 -34.86
CA PHE A 172 26.95 0.06 -34.68
C PHE A 172 26.10 -1.20 -34.45
N TYR A 173 26.22 -2.23 -35.29
CA TYR A 173 25.50 -3.49 -35.10
C TYR A 173 25.90 -4.21 -33.81
N LEU A 174 27.19 -4.16 -33.42
CA LEU A 174 27.65 -4.64 -32.12
C LEU A 174 26.89 -3.95 -30.97
N GLY A 175 26.74 -2.63 -31.02
CA GLY A 175 25.99 -1.87 -30.01
C GLY A 175 24.51 -2.27 -29.95
N VAL A 176 23.88 -2.51 -31.11
CA VAL A 176 22.48 -2.95 -31.16
C VAL A 176 22.34 -4.36 -30.59
N SER A 177 23.27 -5.27 -30.89
CA SER A 177 23.30 -6.62 -30.30
C SER A 177 23.49 -6.57 -28.78
N MET A 178 24.45 -5.78 -28.28
CA MET A 178 24.66 -5.58 -26.84
C MET A 178 23.38 -5.10 -26.14
N LEU A 179 22.68 -4.13 -26.72
CA LEU A 179 21.41 -3.66 -26.18
C LEU A 179 20.31 -4.73 -26.22
N GLY A 180 20.29 -5.55 -27.28
CA GLY A 180 19.41 -6.70 -27.39
C GLY A 180 19.67 -7.78 -26.34
N ASN A 181 20.91 -7.91 -25.88
CA ASN A 181 21.37 -8.82 -24.82
C ASN A 181 21.31 -8.25 -23.39
N ASP A 182 20.75 -7.05 -23.20
CA ASP A 182 20.77 -6.37 -21.89
C ASP A 182 22.16 -5.95 -21.40
N ASP A 183 23.17 -5.91 -22.27
CA ASP A 183 24.53 -5.44 -21.97
C ASP A 183 24.59 -3.89 -21.96
N LEU A 184 23.77 -3.26 -21.12
CA LEU A 184 23.49 -1.82 -21.16
C LEU A 184 24.73 -0.95 -21.01
N GLN A 185 25.69 -1.34 -20.16
CA GLN A 185 26.90 -0.56 -19.93
C GLN A 185 27.80 -0.50 -21.17
N GLU A 186 28.02 -1.64 -21.82
CA GLU A 186 28.84 -1.71 -23.03
C GLU A 186 28.14 -1.03 -24.21
N ALA A 187 26.82 -1.27 -24.36
CA ALA A 187 26.02 -0.60 -25.36
C ALA A 187 26.06 0.94 -25.19
N GLN A 188 25.91 1.43 -23.95
CA GLN A 188 25.99 2.86 -23.65
C GLN A 188 27.34 3.44 -24.07
N ALA A 189 28.44 2.81 -23.66
CA ALA A 189 29.79 3.30 -23.97
C ALA A 189 30.03 3.36 -25.48
N LEU A 190 29.59 2.33 -26.21
CA LEU A 190 29.75 2.25 -27.65
C LEU A 190 28.90 3.27 -28.39
N PHE A 191 27.61 3.41 -28.05
CA PHE A 191 26.74 4.40 -28.68
C PHE A 191 27.13 5.84 -28.33
N LEU A 192 27.65 6.10 -27.13
CA LEU A 192 28.20 7.41 -26.79
C LEU A 192 29.39 7.78 -27.68
N LYS A 193 30.29 6.83 -27.95
CA LYS A 193 31.40 7.02 -28.89
C LYS A 193 30.91 7.31 -30.31
N ILE A 194 30.00 6.48 -30.83
CA ILE A 194 29.48 6.61 -32.22
C ILE A 194 28.68 7.91 -32.38
N SER A 195 27.80 8.23 -31.42
CA SER A 195 26.97 9.44 -31.43
C SER A 195 27.71 10.73 -31.07
N ALA A 196 29.01 10.67 -30.77
CA ALA A 196 29.87 11.84 -30.64
C ALA A 196 30.61 12.15 -31.96
N ASP A 197 30.86 11.14 -32.79
CA ASP A 197 31.55 11.31 -34.07
C ASP A 197 30.57 11.65 -35.20
N THR A 198 30.48 12.93 -35.55
CA THR A 198 29.59 13.41 -36.62
C THR A 198 29.98 12.93 -38.02
N LYS A 199 31.18 12.36 -38.20
CA LYS A 199 31.61 11.76 -39.48
C LYS A 199 31.17 10.31 -39.63
N ASN A 200 30.79 9.65 -38.53
CA ASN A 200 30.33 8.28 -38.54
C ASN A 200 28.96 8.19 -39.23
N GLU A 201 28.81 7.26 -40.20
CA GLU A 201 27.57 7.09 -40.99
C GLU A 201 26.33 6.76 -40.11
N PHE A 202 26.54 6.27 -38.90
CA PHE A 202 25.50 5.85 -37.96
C PHE A 202 25.33 6.80 -36.76
N HIS A 203 25.98 7.97 -36.76
CA HIS A 203 25.93 8.93 -35.65
C HIS A 203 24.50 9.22 -35.16
N ALA A 204 23.57 9.52 -36.07
CA ALA A 204 22.19 9.86 -35.74
C ALA A 204 21.41 8.64 -35.19
N GLN A 205 21.64 7.47 -35.77
CA GLN A 205 21.03 6.21 -35.34
C GLN A 205 21.56 5.82 -33.96
N ALA A 206 22.88 5.92 -33.74
CA ALA A 206 23.49 5.66 -32.45
C ALA A 206 22.96 6.58 -31.36
N LYS A 207 22.69 7.86 -31.67
CA LYS A 207 22.04 8.77 -30.72
C LYS A 207 20.64 8.29 -30.32
N TRP A 208 19.84 7.79 -31.27
CA TRP A 208 18.55 7.16 -30.95
C TRP A 208 18.70 5.94 -30.03
N TYR A 209 19.61 5.02 -30.36
CA TYR A 209 19.84 3.84 -29.53
C TYR A 209 20.43 4.18 -28.15
N LEU A 210 21.27 5.23 -28.04
CA LEU A 210 21.73 5.75 -26.75
C LEU A 210 20.57 6.23 -25.87
N GLY A 211 19.58 6.91 -26.45
CA GLY A 211 18.36 7.29 -25.76
C GLY A 211 17.58 6.08 -25.24
N LEU A 212 17.46 5.02 -26.04
CA LEU A 212 16.85 3.76 -25.63
C LEU A 212 17.64 3.03 -24.53
N VAL A 213 18.98 3.07 -24.56
CA VAL A 213 19.82 2.54 -23.47
C VAL A 213 19.51 3.28 -22.17
N TYR A 214 19.48 4.62 -22.19
CA TYR A 214 19.15 5.40 -21.00
C TYR A 214 17.74 5.14 -20.50
N LEU A 215 16.78 5.00 -21.40
CA LEU A 215 15.40 4.67 -21.06
C LEU A 215 15.34 3.32 -20.33
N LYS A 216 15.93 2.28 -20.91
CA LYS A 216 15.96 0.93 -20.35
C LYS A 216 16.72 0.85 -19.01
N ALA A 217 17.77 1.65 -18.87
CA ALA A 217 18.52 1.79 -17.62
C ALA A 217 17.78 2.60 -16.53
N GLY A 218 16.60 3.14 -16.82
CA GLY A 218 15.85 4.02 -15.90
C GLY A 218 16.48 5.40 -15.71
N ASN A 219 17.43 5.79 -16.57
CA ASN A 219 18.05 7.11 -16.56
C ASN A 219 17.16 8.12 -17.30
N ASP A 220 16.08 8.54 -16.64
CA ASP A 220 15.09 9.51 -17.14
C ASP A 220 15.76 10.78 -17.71
N LYS A 221 16.67 11.37 -16.94
CA LYS A 221 17.34 12.62 -17.33
C LYS A 221 18.13 12.46 -18.63
N GLY A 222 18.95 11.41 -18.72
CA GLY A 222 19.75 11.13 -19.91
C GLY A 222 18.88 10.81 -21.14
N ALA A 223 17.82 10.03 -20.95
CA ALA A 223 16.87 9.72 -22.02
C ALA A 223 16.17 11.00 -22.54
N LYS A 224 15.62 11.83 -21.64
CA LYS A 224 14.98 13.10 -22.00
C LYS A 224 15.93 14.05 -22.72
N GLU A 225 17.19 14.15 -22.29
CA GLU A 225 18.20 14.99 -22.95
C GLU A 225 18.44 14.54 -24.39
N ILE A 226 18.71 13.25 -24.59
CA ILE A 226 18.94 12.68 -25.92
C ILE A 226 17.70 12.83 -26.82
N PHE A 227 16.51 12.50 -26.34
CA PHE A 227 15.29 12.59 -27.16
C PHE A 227 14.93 14.04 -27.52
N LYS A 228 15.18 15.00 -26.62
CA LYS A 228 15.02 16.44 -26.92
C LYS A 228 15.97 16.88 -28.02
N GLU A 229 17.22 16.42 -27.99
CA GLU A 229 18.20 16.74 -29.02
C GLU A 229 17.77 16.16 -30.38
N ILE A 230 17.34 14.89 -30.42
CA ILE A 230 16.85 14.25 -31.64
C ILE A 230 15.64 15.00 -32.22
N LYS A 231 14.68 15.39 -31.36
CA LYS A 231 13.53 16.21 -31.74
C LYS A 231 13.96 17.55 -32.35
N LEU A 232 14.83 18.28 -31.65
CA LEU A 232 15.30 19.61 -32.05
C LEU A 232 15.99 19.58 -33.42
N ASN A 233 16.88 18.60 -33.61
CA ASN A 233 17.66 18.44 -34.84
C ASN A 233 16.90 17.74 -35.97
N LYS A 234 15.65 17.29 -35.72
CA LYS A 234 14.83 16.49 -36.65
C LYS A 234 15.60 15.29 -37.22
N SER A 235 16.46 14.68 -36.41
CA SER A 235 17.32 13.56 -36.83
C SER A 235 16.55 12.23 -36.85
N TYR A 236 17.28 11.11 -36.97
CA TYR A 236 16.69 9.77 -37.04
C TYR A 236 15.70 9.54 -35.88
N ASN A 237 14.51 9.03 -36.20
CA ASN A 237 13.42 8.77 -35.24
C ASN A 237 12.88 9.98 -34.44
N HIS A 238 13.07 11.23 -34.90
CA HIS A 238 12.56 12.43 -34.19
C HIS A 238 11.06 12.41 -33.83
N LYS A 239 10.20 11.78 -34.64
CA LYS A 239 8.77 11.62 -34.31
C LYS A 239 8.54 10.64 -33.16
N LYS A 240 9.29 9.54 -33.12
CA LYS A 240 9.24 8.58 -32.00
C LYS A 240 9.83 9.19 -30.74
N ALA A 241 10.92 9.94 -30.87
CA ALA A 241 11.51 10.69 -29.76
C ALA A 241 10.52 11.69 -29.16
N GLN A 242 9.71 12.36 -30.00
CA GLN A 242 8.61 13.19 -29.50
C GLN A 242 7.57 12.38 -28.72
N GLY A 243 7.11 11.26 -29.25
CA GLY A 243 6.14 10.40 -28.55
C GLY A 243 6.65 9.93 -27.19
N LEU A 244 7.91 9.47 -27.13
CA LEU A 244 8.56 9.08 -25.88
C LEU A 244 8.64 10.24 -24.89
N LEU A 245 8.99 11.45 -25.34
CA LEU A 245 9.00 12.62 -24.45
C LEU A 245 7.62 12.92 -23.86
N ASP A 246 6.56 12.80 -24.68
CA ASP A 246 5.18 13.04 -24.23
C ASP A 246 4.69 11.97 -23.24
N GLU A 247 5.18 10.74 -23.35
CA GLU A 247 4.88 9.66 -22.39
C GLU A 247 5.70 9.74 -21.08
N MET A 248 6.85 10.43 -21.10
CA MET A 248 7.73 10.59 -19.93
C MET A 248 7.39 11.81 -19.07
N ASP A 249 6.54 12.72 -19.54
CA ASP A 249 6.12 13.95 -18.85
C ASP A 249 4.80 13.77 -18.09
#